data_AF-A0A261QYY0-F1
#
_entry.id   AF-A0A261QYY0-F1
#
_cell.length_a   1.000
_cell.length_b   1.000
_cell.length_c   1.000
_cell.angle_alpha   90.00
_cell.angle_beta   90.00
_cell.angle_gamma   90.00
#
_symmetry.space_group_name_H-M   'P 1'
#
loop_
_entity.id
_entity.type
_entity.pdbx_description
1 polymer ?
#
loop_
_entity_poly.entity_id
_entity_poly.type
_entity_poly.pdbx_seq_one_letter_code
_entity_poly.pdbx_strand_id
1 'polypeptide(L)'
;MLIRWQSTIVDQHGDIAPGAVLYIRRESNQALAPVYRDRDGTDPYPSGTVVADENGYAYFYATDGLYRIQSLEPAIDWRDVLVGQLYGAVQRYETYADMAAALPQPEGTLAQVYADPDEELRGFYDLVDGAWVYSDPQPLTDEDVQAVIEASNTATSAASAASSSASTASSAASDASDSAALAEAWATKTDGPVAGGEFSAKHYAEQAQTNAGLPVYQSIPTSNVGPIYAVGIGPMEWDVDSEEYVPIAGAPDVVRYVEEADIPSTDEGPIYVIGVGAMEWDAGLSAYAVRGELDTRLTALDDSVDFAIVYPNGGSESSPANVSTNTRYMVTNPFPGYRVFCLAEIQSGGAWGATGWYYAATSRGVSAHQYNDGSIAVQTGSQFLMGPSVEGGGAHGNASAISGPAPCRVKVWKVKGAI
;
A
#
# COMPACT_ATOMS: atom_id res chain seq x y z
N MET A 1 -3.16 -3.70 -49.57
CA MET A 1 -3.37 -5.00 -48.89
C MET A 1 -3.87 -4.67 -47.49
N LEU A 2 -5.01 -5.20 -47.05
CA LEU A 2 -5.60 -4.78 -45.78
C LEU A 2 -4.80 -5.32 -44.58
N ILE A 3 -4.84 -4.59 -43.47
CA ILE A 3 -4.05 -4.87 -42.27
C ILE A 3 -4.97 -5.27 -41.13
N ARG A 4 -4.57 -6.32 -40.41
CA ARG A 4 -5.36 -6.89 -39.33
C ARG A 4 -5.16 -6.11 -38.04
N TRP A 5 -6.25 -5.68 -37.43
CA TRP A 5 -6.33 -5.31 -36.03
C TRP A 5 -7.01 -6.43 -35.24
N GLN A 6 -6.58 -6.66 -34.00
CA GLN A 6 -7.19 -7.66 -33.11
C GLN A 6 -7.00 -7.28 -31.64
N SER A 7 -8.00 -7.58 -30.80
CA SER A 7 -7.92 -7.41 -29.34
C SER A 7 -8.90 -8.32 -28.62
N THR A 8 -8.60 -8.63 -27.35
CA THR A 8 -9.59 -9.14 -26.40
C THR A 8 -10.26 -7.95 -25.72
N ILE A 9 -11.59 -7.98 -25.63
CA ILE A 9 -12.42 -6.92 -25.06
C ILE A 9 -12.74 -7.28 -23.61
N VAL A 10 -12.46 -6.34 -22.71
CA VAL A 10 -12.70 -6.47 -21.27
C VAL A 10 -13.49 -5.26 -20.77
N ASP A 11 -14.21 -5.43 -19.67
CA ASP A 11 -14.91 -4.34 -18.98
C ASP A 11 -13.98 -3.54 -18.05
N GLN A 12 -14.54 -2.56 -17.31
CA GLN A 12 -13.80 -1.72 -16.38
C GLN A 12 -13.21 -2.47 -15.16
N HIS A 13 -13.69 -3.68 -14.88
CA HIS A 13 -13.19 -4.56 -13.81
C HIS A 13 -12.17 -5.58 -14.34
N GLY A 14 -11.95 -5.62 -15.66
CA GLY A 14 -11.05 -6.56 -16.32
C GLY A 14 -11.71 -7.89 -16.70
N ASP A 15 -13.04 -8.01 -16.56
CA ASP A 15 -13.78 -9.20 -16.96
C ASP A 15 -13.96 -9.23 -18.49
N ILE A 16 -13.84 -10.42 -19.09
CA ILE A 16 -14.04 -10.60 -20.53
C ILE A 16 -15.48 -10.19 -20.89
N ALA A 17 -15.63 -9.46 -22.00
CA ALA A 17 -16.93 -9.02 -22.51
C ALA A 17 -17.31 -9.70 -23.84
N PRO A 18 -17.90 -10.91 -23.80
CA PRO A 18 -18.40 -11.59 -24.98
C PRO A 18 -19.50 -10.81 -25.69
N GLY A 19 -19.51 -10.82 -27.02
CA GLY A 19 -20.57 -10.17 -27.81
C GLY A 19 -20.51 -8.64 -27.84
N ALA A 20 -19.44 -8.02 -27.31
CA ALA A 20 -19.24 -6.57 -27.37
C ALA A 20 -19.28 -6.06 -28.82
N VAL A 21 -20.01 -4.97 -29.05
CA VAL A 21 -20.24 -4.40 -30.38
C VAL A 21 -19.36 -3.16 -30.57
N LEU A 22 -18.34 -3.29 -31.43
CA LEU A 22 -17.37 -2.25 -31.73
C LEU A 22 -17.77 -1.47 -32.98
N TYR A 23 -17.84 -0.15 -32.88
CA TYR A 23 -18.01 0.77 -34.00
C TYR A 23 -16.64 1.31 -34.43
N ILE A 24 -16.22 0.99 -35.65
CA ILE A 24 -14.94 1.40 -36.20
C ILE A 24 -15.13 2.64 -37.07
N ARG A 25 -14.46 3.73 -36.70
CA ARG A 25 -14.50 5.01 -37.43
C ARG A 25 -13.09 5.43 -37.80
N ARG A 26 -12.95 6.20 -38.89
CA ARG A 26 -11.69 6.88 -39.19
C ARG A 26 -11.51 8.06 -38.24
N GLU A 27 -10.33 8.24 -37.68
CA GLU A 27 -10.08 9.33 -36.74
C GLU A 27 -10.23 10.71 -37.41
N SER A 28 -9.76 10.84 -38.65
CA SER A 28 -9.69 12.11 -39.38
C SER A 28 -11.04 12.77 -39.66
N ASN A 29 -12.11 11.99 -39.83
CA ASN A 29 -13.43 12.51 -40.21
C ASN A 29 -14.60 11.88 -39.44
N GLN A 30 -14.31 10.96 -38.52
CA GLN A 30 -15.28 10.25 -37.68
C GLN A 30 -16.35 9.46 -38.48
N ALA A 31 -16.16 9.29 -39.78
CA ALA A 31 -17.01 8.46 -40.63
C ALA A 31 -16.75 6.98 -40.32
N LEU A 32 -17.79 6.14 -40.47
CA LEU A 32 -17.64 4.69 -40.34
C LEU A 32 -16.61 4.18 -41.34
N ALA A 33 -15.68 3.39 -40.83
CA ALA A 33 -14.61 2.82 -41.63
C ALA A 33 -15.09 1.58 -42.38
N PRO A 34 -14.73 1.41 -43.67
CA PRO A 34 -14.82 0.13 -44.34
C PRO A 34 -13.84 -0.84 -43.68
N VAL A 35 -14.36 -1.90 -43.06
CA VAL A 35 -13.57 -2.96 -42.41
C VAL A 35 -14.07 -4.33 -42.85
N TYR A 36 -13.17 -5.33 -42.86
CA TYR A 36 -13.36 -6.60 -43.56
C TYR A 36 -12.96 -7.79 -42.69
N ARG A 37 -13.52 -8.97 -42.99
CA ARG A 37 -13.20 -10.25 -42.34
C ARG A 37 -12.00 -10.94 -42.97
N ASP A 38 -11.70 -10.62 -44.22
CA ASP A 38 -10.57 -11.14 -44.97
C ASP A 38 -9.56 -10.04 -45.33
N ARG A 39 -8.35 -10.48 -45.70
CA ARG A 39 -7.23 -9.60 -46.06
C ARG A 39 -7.36 -8.97 -47.44
N ASP A 40 -8.19 -9.56 -48.29
CA ASP A 40 -8.34 -9.20 -49.71
C ASP A 40 -9.42 -8.11 -49.91
N GLY A 41 -10.19 -7.80 -48.87
CA GLY A 41 -11.24 -6.80 -48.87
C GLY A 41 -12.55 -7.30 -49.52
N THR A 42 -12.75 -8.61 -49.57
CA THR A 42 -13.89 -9.21 -50.29
C THR A 42 -15.11 -9.48 -49.41
N ASP A 43 -14.92 -9.60 -48.09
CA ASP A 43 -15.96 -9.88 -47.10
C ASP A 43 -16.06 -8.75 -46.06
N PRO A 44 -16.89 -7.70 -46.30
CA PRO A 44 -16.99 -6.54 -45.42
C PRO A 44 -17.84 -6.82 -44.17
N TYR A 45 -17.46 -6.21 -43.06
CA TYR A 45 -18.35 -6.08 -41.91
C TYR A 45 -19.49 -5.08 -42.22
N PRO A 46 -20.74 -5.40 -41.88
CA PRO A 46 -21.85 -4.48 -42.06
C PRO A 46 -21.62 -3.18 -41.28
N SER A 47 -21.70 -2.05 -41.97
CA SER A 47 -21.71 -0.71 -41.36
C SER A 47 -20.51 -0.43 -40.43
N GLY A 48 -19.32 -0.96 -40.72
CA GLY A 48 -18.11 -0.70 -39.92
C GLY A 48 -18.19 -1.23 -38.49
N THR A 49 -19.06 -2.22 -38.23
CA THR A 49 -19.33 -2.75 -36.90
C THR A 49 -18.75 -4.16 -36.74
N VAL A 50 -17.96 -4.38 -35.69
CA VAL A 50 -17.29 -5.65 -35.38
C VAL A 50 -17.82 -6.18 -34.05
N VAL A 51 -18.28 -7.43 -34.03
CA VAL A 51 -18.79 -8.07 -32.80
C VAL A 51 -17.75 -9.04 -32.26
N ALA A 52 -17.46 -8.94 -30.98
CA ALA A 52 -16.55 -9.85 -30.27
C ALA A 52 -17.17 -11.26 -30.14
N ASP A 53 -16.34 -12.29 -30.21
CA ASP A 53 -16.78 -13.68 -30.06
C ASP A 53 -17.07 -14.08 -28.60
N GLU A 54 -17.32 -15.38 -28.36
CA GLU A 54 -17.64 -15.94 -27.04
C GLU A 54 -16.51 -15.75 -26.00
N ASN A 55 -15.27 -15.50 -26.45
CA ASN A 55 -14.12 -15.21 -25.59
C ASN A 55 -13.82 -13.71 -25.51
N GLY A 56 -14.74 -12.86 -25.96
CA GLY A 56 -14.54 -11.41 -26.06
C GLY A 56 -13.48 -11.03 -27.09
N TYR A 57 -13.11 -11.91 -28.01
CA TYR A 57 -12.08 -11.62 -29.00
C TYR A 57 -12.70 -10.99 -30.25
N ALA A 58 -12.12 -9.87 -30.70
CA ALA A 58 -12.54 -9.14 -31.88
C ALA A 58 -11.35 -8.92 -32.82
N TYR A 59 -11.60 -9.01 -34.13
CA TYR A 59 -10.62 -8.65 -35.15
C TYR A 59 -11.31 -8.08 -36.40
N PHE A 60 -10.56 -7.32 -37.17
CA PHE A 60 -10.97 -6.89 -38.52
C PHE A 60 -9.74 -6.54 -39.36
N TYR A 61 -9.95 -6.44 -40.67
CA TYR A 61 -8.99 -5.94 -41.63
C TYR A 61 -9.43 -4.57 -42.14
N ALA A 62 -8.53 -3.59 -42.17
CA ALA A 62 -8.82 -2.27 -42.69
C ALA A 62 -7.66 -1.73 -43.55
N THR A 63 -7.90 -0.57 -44.16
CA THR A 63 -6.82 0.23 -44.74
C THR A 63 -5.88 0.71 -43.62
N ASP A 64 -4.67 1.10 -43.98
CA ASP A 64 -3.75 1.72 -43.03
C ASP A 64 -4.29 3.08 -42.57
N GLY A 65 -4.12 3.37 -41.28
CA GLY A 65 -4.50 4.66 -40.72
C GLY A 65 -4.81 4.64 -39.22
N LEU A 66 -5.24 5.81 -38.74
CA LEU A 66 -5.72 6.02 -37.37
C LEU A 66 -7.25 5.87 -37.30
N TYR A 67 -7.69 5.09 -36.32
CA TYR A 67 -9.08 4.74 -36.13
C TYR A 67 -9.56 5.08 -34.72
N ARG A 68 -10.85 5.42 -34.63
CA ARG A 68 -11.59 5.47 -33.36
C ARG A 68 -12.41 4.21 -33.22
N ILE A 69 -12.26 3.50 -32.10
CA ILE A 69 -12.99 2.27 -31.79
C ILE A 69 -13.86 2.54 -30.58
N GLN A 70 -15.17 2.38 -30.75
CA GLN A 70 -16.14 2.69 -29.72
C GLN A 70 -17.03 1.49 -29.40
N SER A 71 -17.43 1.34 -28.15
CA SER A 71 -18.47 0.41 -27.73
C SER A 71 -19.34 1.05 -26.66
N LEU A 72 -20.63 0.72 -26.67
CA LEU A 72 -21.56 1.11 -25.61
C LEU A 72 -21.49 0.15 -24.42
N GLU A 73 -21.29 -1.14 -24.70
CA GLU A 73 -21.27 -2.22 -23.72
C GLU A 73 -20.12 -3.19 -24.06
N PRO A 74 -18.99 -3.18 -23.31
CA PRO A 74 -18.63 -2.22 -22.27
C PRO A 74 -18.36 -0.82 -22.87
N ALA A 75 -18.42 0.21 -22.03
CA ALA A 75 -18.15 1.59 -22.46
C ALA A 75 -16.67 1.73 -22.88
N ILE A 76 -16.42 1.82 -24.18
CA ILE A 76 -15.08 1.95 -24.77
C ILE A 76 -15.07 3.16 -25.70
N ASP A 77 -14.02 3.97 -25.60
CA ASP A 77 -13.72 5.05 -26.53
C ASP A 77 -12.21 5.14 -26.76
N TRP A 78 -11.68 4.25 -27.60
CA TRP A 78 -10.28 4.24 -27.96
C TRP A 78 -10.05 5.14 -29.17
N ARG A 79 -9.15 6.11 -29.02
CA ARG A 79 -8.78 7.08 -30.06
C ARG A 79 -7.39 6.78 -30.57
N ASP A 80 -7.11 7.27 -31.78
CA ASP A 80 -5.78 7.16 -32.41
C ASP A 80 -5.28 5.70 -32.50
N VAL A 81 -6.20 4.75 -32.66
CA VAL A 81 -5.87 3.33 -32.78
C VAL A 81 -5.24 3.09 -34.14
N LEU A 82 -3.95 2.82 -34.15
CA LEU A 82 -3.21 2.48 -35.36
C LEU A 82 -3.63 1.08 -35.85
N VAL A 83 -4.27 1.01 -37.02
CA VAL A 83 -4.52 -0.25 -37.73
C VAL A 83 -3.56 -0.30 -38.89
N GLY A 84 -2.44 -0.97 -38.66
CA GLY A 84 -1.32 -0.91 -39.58
C GLY A 84 0.00 -1.25 -38.93
N GLN A 85 0.99 -1.59 -39.74
CA GLN A 85 2.33 -1.15 -39.41
C GLN A 85 2.35 0.36 -39.65
N LEU A 86 3.09 1.13 -38.84
CA LEU A 86 3.73 2.35 -39.35
C LEU A 86 4.43 1.91 -40.64
N TYR A 87 3.83 2.13 -41.81
CA TYR A 87 4.30 1.50 -43.03
C TYR A 87 5.67 2.11 -43.31
N GLY A 88 6.70 1.28 -43.19
CA GLY A 88 8.09 1.43 -43.63
C GLY A 88 8.69 2.82 -43.47
N ALA A 89 9.66 2.94 -42.55
CA ALA A 89 10.70 3.98 -42.51
C ALA A 89 10.55 5.06 -43.59
N VAL A 90 10.06 6.25 -43.20
CA VAL A 90 10.05 7.46 -44.03
C VAL A 90 11.25 7.42 -44.98
N GLN A 91 10.99 7.28 -46.28
CA GLN A 91 12.09 7.17 -47.24
C GLN A 91 12.83 8.49 -47.23
N ARG A 92 14.10 8.46 -46.83
CA ARG A 92 14.92 9.67 -46.70
C ARG A 92 15.68 9.92 -47.98
N TYR A 93 15.44 11.07 -48.57
CA TYR A 93 16.14 11.57 -49.74
C TYR A 93 16.93 12.81 -49.35
N GLU A 94 18.15 12.91 -49.85
CA GLU A 94 18.97 14.12 -49.63
C GLU A 94 18.31 15.31 -50.31
N THR A 95 17.85 15.15 -51.55
CA THR A 95 17.19 16.21 -52.34
C THR A 95 15.80 15.81 -52.84
N TYR A 96 14.97 16.80 -53.16
CA TYR A 96 13.67 16.60 -53.81
C TYR A 96 13.83 15.96 -55.19
N ALA A 97 14.93 16.26 -55.89
CA ALA A 97 15.24 15.66 -57.18
C ALA A 97 15.44 14.13 -57.07
N ASP A 98 16.10 13.65 -56.01
CA ASP A 98 16.29 12.22 -55.77
C ASP A 98 14.96 11.51 -55.47
N MET A 99 14.10 12.16 -54.69
CA MET A 99 12.75 11.67 -54.39
C MET A 99 11.87 11.62 -55.65
N ALA A 100 11.90 12.67 -56.48
CA ALA A 100 11.15 12.73 -57.73
C ALA A 100 11.63 11.67 -58.74
N ALA A 101 12.92 11.34 -58.74
CA ALA A 101 13.51 10.29 -59.57
C ALA A 101 13.17 8.87 -59.10
N ALA A 102 12.68 8.70 -57.87
CA ALA A 102 12.36 7.39 -57.30
C ALA A 102 11.03 6.80 -57.80
N LEU A 103 10.27 7.51 -58.64
CA LEU A 103 9.04 7.01 -59.25
C LEU A 103 9.31 5.87 -60.25
N PRO A 104 8.40 4.89 -60.40
CA PRO A 104 7.10 4.78 -59.73
C PRO A 104 7.22 4.17 -58.32
N GLN A 105 6.44 4.71 -57.38
CA GLN A 105 6.26 4.17 -56.03
C GLN A 105 4.77 3.82 -55.82
N PRO A 106 4.41 2.94 -54.86
CA PRO A 106 3.03 2.68 -54.50
C PRO A 106 2.29 3.95 -54.02
N GLU A 107 1.01 4.09 -54.34
CA GLU A 107 0.12 5.15 -53.83
C GLU A 107 0.16 5.17 -52.28
N GLY A 108 0.25 6.36 -51.67
CA GLY A 108 0.35 6.52 -50.21
C GLY A 108 1.76 6.32 -49.63
N THR A 109 2.81 6.24 -50.47
CA THR A 109 4.20 6.23 -49.99
C THR A 109 4.55 7.57 -49.32
N LEU A 110 5.23 7.53 -48.17
CA LEU A 110 5.72 8.69 -47.42
C LEU A 110 7.24 8.88 -47.60
N ALA A 111 7.68 10.12 -47.83
CA ALA A 111 9.09 10.48 -48.00
C ALA A 111 9.48 11.73 -47.19
N GLN A 112 10.75 11.86 -46.85
CA GLN A 112 11.34 13.06 -46.24
C GLN A 112 12.54 13.52 -47.06
N VAL A 113 12.50 14.79 -47.47
CA VAL A 113 13.64 15.50 -48.06
C VAL A 113 14.30 16.32 -46.96
N TYR A 114 15.59 16.06 -46.67
CA TYR A 114 16.25 16.63 -45.48
C TYR A 114 17.47 17.51 -45.76
N ALA A 115 18.03 17.49 -46.97
CA ALA A 115 19.28 18.19 -47.31
C ALA A 115 19.24 18.93 -48.65
N ASP A 116 18.05 19.28 -49.16
CA ASP A 116 17.92 20.00 -50.43
C ASP A 116 18.55 21.40 -50.34
N PRO A 117 19.29 21.87 -51.36
CA PRO A 117 19.79 23.25 -51.40
C PRO A 117 18.69 24.31 -51.29
N ASP A 118 17.47 24.00 -51.75
CA ASP A 118 16.28 24.83 -51.55
C ASP A 118 15.56 24.44 -50.25
N GLU A 119 15.49 25.38 -49.30
CA GLU A 119 14.90 25.12 -48.00
C GLU A 119 13.38 24.92 -48.07
N GLU A 120 12.72 25.49 -49.09
CA GLU A 120 11.27 25.34 -49.30
C GLU A 120 10.90 23.92 -49.77
N LEU A 121 11.87 23.17 -50.28
CA LEU A 121 11.71 21.77 -50.72
C LEU A 121 12.09 20.75 -49.65
N ARG A 122 12.50 21.19 -48.46
CA ARG A 122 12.73 20.31 -47.31
C ARG A 122 11.41 20.06 -46.60
N GLY A 123 11.12 18.80 -46.29
CA GLY A 123 9.85 18.45 -45.63
C GLY A 123 9.39 17.03 -45.94
N PHE A 124 8.14 16.76 -45.56
CA PHE A 124 7.48 15.49 -45.79
C PHE A 124 6.62 15.54 -47.06
N TYR A 125 6.58 14.43 -47.77
CA TYR A 125 5.86 14.32 -49.03
C TYR A 125 5.08 13.00 -49.06
N ASP A 126 3.87 13.09 -49.58
CA ASP A 126 2.97 11.95 -49.75
C ASP A 126 2.75 11.74 -51.25
N LEU A 127 2.83 10.48 -51.69
CA LEU A 127 2.52 10.13 -53.07
C LEU A 127 1.01 10.03 -53.28
N VAL A 128 0.45 10.99 -54.02
CA VAL A 128 -0.98 11.10 -54.36
C VAL A 128 -1.14 11.23 -55.87
N ASP A 129 -1.99 10.40 -56.47
CA ASP A 129 -2.28 10.33 -57.90
C ASP A 129 -0.99 10.23 -58.77
N GLY A 130 0.00 9.50 -58.27
CA GLY A 130 1.30 9.31 -58.95
C GLY A 130 2.23 10.53 -58.91
N ALA A 131 1.93 11.55 -58.11
CA ALA A 131 2.78 12.72 -57.89
C ALA A 131 3.11 12.88 -56.40
N TRP A 132 4.35 13.34 -56.11
CA TRP A 132 4.71 13.73 -54.75
C TRP A 132 4.05 15.06 -54.41
N VAL A 133 3.22 15.06 -53.38
CA VAL A 133 2.55 16.25 -52.84
C VAL A 133 3.19 16.60 -51.52
N TYR A 134 3.58 17.87 -51.33
CA TYR A 134 4.07 18.34 -50.04
C TYR A 134 2.99 18.10 -49.00
N SER A 135 3.31 17.25 -48.04
CA SER A 135 2.40 16.96 -46.94
C SER A 135 2.89 17.81 -45.77
N ASP A 136 1.97 18.53 -45.16
CA ASP A 136 2.21 19.32 -43.96
C ASP A 136 1.74 18.58 -42.68
N PRO A 137 1.90 17.23 -42.51
CA PRO A 137 1.70 16.62 -41.23
C PRO A 137 2.90 17.08 -40.42
N GLN A 138 2.68 18.11 -39.60
CA GLN A 138 3.60 18.43 -38.52
C GLN A 138 3.82 17.10 -37.78
N PRO A 139 5.03 16.50 -37.80
CA PRO A 139 5.29 15.39 -36.91
C PRO A 139 4.88 15.87 -35.51
N LEU A 140 4.18 15.03 -34.75
CA LEU A 140 3.88 15.31 -33.34
C LEU A 140 5.14 15.93 -32.75
N THR A 141 5.04 17.20 -32.38
CA THR A 141 6.22 17.89 -31.88
C THR A 141 6.63 17.18 -30.59
N ASP A 142 7.88 17.28 -30.19
CA ASP A 142 8.30 16.73 -28.89
C ASP A 142 7.42 17.29 -27.75
N GLU A 143 6.82 18.47 -27.94
CA GLU A 143 5.84 19.10 -27.04
C GLU A 143 4.48 18.36 -27.04
N ASP A 144 3.96 17.96 -28.20
CA ASP A 144 2.72 17.17 -28.28
C ASP A 144 2.89 15.76 -27.69
N VAL A 145 4.06 15.14 -27.92
CA VAL A 145 4.40 13.84 -27.31
C VAL A 145 4.50 13.97 -25.80
N GLN A 146 5.12 15.04 -25.30
CA GLN A 146 5.18 15.32 -23.86
C GLN A 146 3.80 15.57 -23.25
N ALA A 147 2.93 16.33 -23.92
CA ALA A 147 1.57 16.58 -23.45
C ALA A 147 0.77 15.27 -23.29
N VAL A 148 0.95 14.32 -24.20
CA VAL A 148 0.32 12.99 -24.11
C VAL A 148 0.93 12.16 -22.97
N ILE A 149 2.24 12.21 -22.77
CA ILE A 149 2.92 11.54 -21.65
C ILE A 149 2.44 12.12 -20.30
N GLU A 150 2.36 13.43 -20.18
CA GLU A 150 1.87 14.13 -18.99
C GLU A 150 0.40 13.78 -18.69
N ALA A 151 -0.45 13.76 -19.71
CA ALA A 151 -1.84 13.35 -19.57
C ALA A 151 -1.96 11.88 -19.10
N SER A 152 -1.15 10.98 -19.67
CA SER A 152 -1.09 9.56 -19.27
C SER A 152 -0.59 9.38 -17.83
N ASN A 153 0.46 10.11 -17.44
CA ASN A 153 0.99 10.11 -16.07
C ASN A 153 -0.01 10.67 -15.07
N THR A 154 -0.74 11.72 -15.45
CA THR A 154 -1.81 12.31 -14.64
C THR A 154 -2.95 11.31 -14.45
N ALA A 155 -3.39 10.63 -15.52
CA ALA A 155 -4.41 9.60 -15.46
C ALA A 155 -3.97 8.40 -14.59
N THR A 156 -2.72 7.96 -14.72
CA THR A 156 -2.13 6.88 -13.91
C THR A 156 -2.07 7.26 -12.42
N SER A 157 -1.69 8.50 -12.13
CA SER A 157 -1.65 9.03 -10.77
C SER A 157 -3.05 9.13 -10.17
N ALA A 158 -4.03 9.60 -10.94
CA ALA A 158 -5.43 9.67 -10.51
C ALA A 158 -6.03 8.27 -10.25
N ALA A 159 -5.73 7.30 -11.10
CA ALA A 159 -6.13 5.90 -10.91
C ALA A 159 -5.51 5.31 -9.63
N SER A 160 -4.22 5.55 -9.40
CA SER A 160 -3.52 5.09 -8.19
C SER A 160 -4.13 5.72 -6.93
N ALA A 161 -4.42 7.02 -6.94
CA ALA A 161 -5.07 7.72 -5.84
C ALA A 161 -6.50 7.20 -5.57
N ALA A 162 -7.25 6.86 -6.62
CA ALA A 162 -8.56 6.24 -6.50
C ALA A 162 -8.46 4.84 -5.86
N SER A 163 -7.50 4.02 -6.26
CA SER A 163 -7.24 2.72 -5.65
C SER A 163 -6.87 2.84 -4.17
N SER A 164 -5.99 3.78 -3.80
CA SER A 164 -5.67 4.03 -2.39
C SER A 164 -6.89 4.48 -1.59
N SER A 165 -7.70 5.38 -2.15
CA SER A 165 -8.94 5.85 -1.50
C SER A 165 -9.93 4.72 -1.28
N ALA A 166 -10.05 3.79 -2.22
CA ALA A 166 -10.89 2.59 -2.09
C ALA A 166 -10.38 1.67 -0.98
N SER A 167 -9.07 1.45 -0.87
CA SER A 167 -8.48 0.67 0.23
C SER A 167 -8.74 1.31 1.60
N THR A 168 -8.55 2.63 1.71
CA THR A 168 -8.85 3.37 2.95
C THR A 168 -10.33 3.27 3.32
N ALA A 169 -11.24 3.38 2.35
CA ALA A 169 -12.67 3.23 2.59
C ALA A 169 -13.04 1.82 3.08
N SER A 170 -12.39 0.78 2.53
CA SER A 170 -12.56 -0.61 2.97
C SER A 170 -12.10 -0.81 4.41
N SER A 171 -10.92 -0.31 4.78
CA SER A 171 -10.41 -0.36 6.15
C SER A 171 -11.32 0.38 7.12
N ALA A 172 -11.76 1.60 6.78
CA ALA A 172 -12.67 2.37 7.61
C ALA A 172 -14.02 1.67 7.82
N ALA A 173 -14.51 0.92 6.82
CA ALA A 173 -15.71 0.10 6.96
C ALA A 173 -15.50 -1.08 7.92
N SER A 174 -14.35 -1.75 7.86
CA SER A 174 -13.97 -2.79 8.83
C SER A 174 -13.86 -2.23 10.25
N ASP A 175 -13.14 -1.12 10.43
CA ASP A 175 -12.96 -0.48 11.74
C ASP A 175 -14.30 -0.04 12.35
N ALA A 176 -15.22 0.46 11.52
CA ALA A 176 -16.57 0.81 11.94
C ALA A 176 -17.39 -0.42 12.37
N SER A 177 -17.26 -1.54 11.65
CA SER A 177 -17.91 -2.81 12.00
C SER A 177 -17.38 -3.36 13.34
N ASP A 178 -16.06 -3.35 13.52
CA ASP A 178 -15.43 -3.82 14.76
C ASP A 178 -15.81 -2.92 15.95
N SER A 179 -15.86 -1.61 15.73
CA SER A 179 -16.32 -0.64 16.73
C SER A 179 -17.79 -0.89 17.12
N ALA A 180 -18.65 -1.22 16.16
CA ALA A 180 -20.05 -1.55 16.43
C ALA A 180 -20.18 -2.83 17.25
N ALA A 181 -19.42 -3.87 16.92
CA ALA A 181 -19.39 -5.13 17.68
C ALA A 181 -18.87 -4.92 19.11
N LEU A 182 -17.82 -4.10 19.28
CA LEU A 182 -17.29 -3.75 20.59
C LEU A 182 -18.31 -2.99 21.43
N ALA A 183 -19.02 -2.02 20.83
CA ALA A 183 -20.08 -1.29 21.51
C ALA A 183 -21.25 -2.20 21.93
N GLU A 184 -21.65 -3.16 21.09
CA GLU A 184 -22.65 -4.16 21.44
C GLU A 184 -22.19 -5.05 22.61
N ALA A 185 -20.93 -5.48 22.60
CA ALA A 185 -20.34 -6.26 23.69
C ALA A 185 -20.32 -5.46 25.01
N TRP A 186 -19.96 -4.17 24.97
CA TRP A 186 -20.03 -3.28 26.13
C TRP A 186 -21.45 -3.11 26.70
N ALA A 187 -22.47 -3.24 25.87
CA ALA A 187 -23.86 -3.14 26.30
C ALA A 187 -24.44 -4.46 26.84
N THR A 188 -23.98 -5.60 26.33
CA THR A 188 -24.71 -6.87 26.48
C THR A 188 -23.92 -8.03 27.10
N LYS A 189 -22.60 -8.06 26.98
CA LYS A 189 -21.76 -9.20 27.37
C LYS A 189 -21.73 -9.39 28.89
N THR A 190 -21.89 -10.61 29.39
CA THR A 190 -21.88 -10.88 30.84
C THR A 190 -20.91 -11.97 31.25
N ASP A 191 -20.37 -12.70 30.27
CA ASP A 191 -19.48 -13.85 30.38
C ASP A 191 -18.04 -13.48 29.98
N GLY A 192 -17.36 -12.75 30.87
CA GLY A 192 -15.96 -12.37 30.71
C GLY A 192 -15.75 -10.92 30.25
N PRO A 193 -14.48 -10.48 30.17
CA PRO A 193 -14.14 -9.10 29.85
C PRO A 193 -14.44 -8.74 28.38
N VAL A 194 -14.72 -7.46 28.14
CA VAL A 194 -14.99 -6.88 26.81
C VAL A 194 -13.69 -6.41 26.16
N ALA A 195 -12.92 -5.55 26.83
CA ALA A 195 -11.63 -5.07 26.37
C ALA A 195 -10.72 -4.69 27.55
N GLY A 196 -9.40 -4.87 27.42
CA GLY A 196 -8.44 -4.48 28.46
C GLY A 196 -8.64 -5.15 29.82
N GLY A 197 -9.36 -6.27 29.89
CA GLY A 197 -9.72 -6.94 31.14
C GLY A 197 -10.94 -6.34 31.86
N GLU A 198 -11.56 -5.30 31.30
CA GLU A 198 -12.74 -4.66 31.87
C GLU A 198 -14.05 -5.37 31.47
N PHE A 199 -15.02 -5.40 32.39
CA PHE A 199 -16.32 -6.04 32.19
C PHE A 199 -17.39 -5.02 31.80
N SER A 200 -18.44 -5.48 31.12
CA SER A 200 -19.54 -4.64 30.70
C SER A 200 -20.34 -4.04 31.87
N ALA A 201 -21.08 -2.95 31.62
CA ALA A 201 -21.97 -2.38 32.61
C ALA A 201 -23.07 -3.37 33.05
N LYS A 202 -23.52 -4.24 32.13
CA LYS A 202 -24.53 -5.26 32.43
C LYS A 202 -23.98 -6.35 33.34
N HIS A 203 -22.72 -6.76 33.18
CA HIS A 203 -22.05 -7.70 34.08
C HIS A 203 -22.04 -7.18 35.53
N TYR A 204 -21.66 -5.92 35.74
CA TYR A 204 -21.68 -5.32 37.07
C TYR A 204 -23.09 -5.18 37.65
N ALA A 205 -24.09 -4.88 36.81
CA ALA A 205 -25.48 -4.86 37.24
C ALA A 205 -25.97 -6.24 37.69
N GLU A 206 -25.61 -7.30 36.97
CA GLU A 206 -25.93 -8.69 37.34
C GLU A 206 -25.16 -9.15 38.59
N GLN A 207 -23.89 -8.78 38.76
CA GLN A 207 -23.17 -9.03 40.03
C GLN A 207 -23.84 -8.31 41.20
N ALA A 208 -24.22 -7.05 41.03
CA ALA A 208 -24.95 -6.30 42.07
C ALA A 208 -26.30 -6.96 42.40
N GLN A 209 -26.97 -7.53 41.40
CA GLN A 209 -28.21 -8.29 41.56
C GLN A 209 -27.98 -9.69 42.18
N THR A 210 -26.85 -10.34 41.89
CA THR A 210 -26.48 -11.67 42.43
C THR A 210 -26.03 -11.57 43.89
N ASN A 211 -25.37 -10.46 44.24
CA ASN A 211 -25.18 -10.04 45.63
C ASN A 211 -26.50 -9.59 46.29
N ALA A 212 -27.61 -9.60 45.54
CA ALA A 212 -29.01 -9.51 45.96
C ALA A 212 -29.38 -8.39 46.96
N GLY A 213 -28.59 -7.31 47.04
CA GLY A 213 -28.77 -6.30 48.07
C GLY A 213 -28.53 -6.82 49.49
N LEU A 214 -27.81 -7.94 49.64
CA LEU A 214 -27.44 -8.50 50.92
C LEU A 214 -26.35 -7.63 51.56
N PRO A 215 -26.42 -7.37 52.88
CA PRO A 215 -25.38 -6.62 53.57
C PRO A 215 -24.03 -7.36 53.49
N VAL A 216 -22.97 -6.64 53.08
CA VAL A 216 -21.62 -7.17 52.95
C VAL A 216 -20.89 -7.08 54.28
N TYR A 217 -20.29 -8.19 54.72
CA TYR A 217 -19.53 -8.27 55.96
C TYR A 217 -18.11 -8.77 55.71
N GLN A 218 -17.12 -8.04 56.24
CA GLN A 218 -15.71 -8.44 56.27
C GLN A 218 -15.43 -9.54 57.32
N SER A 219 -16.28 -9.64 58.35
CA SER A 219 -16.23 -10.65 59.40
C SER A 219 -17.63 -11.17 59.68
N ILE A 220 -17.78 -12.49 59.81
CA ILE A 220 -19.08 -13.16 59.97
C ILE A 220 -19.76 -12.68 61.28
N PRO A 221 -20.98 -12.13 61.23
CA PRO A 221 -21.74 -11.76 62.42
C PRO A 221 -22.05 -12.96 63.31
N THR A 222 -22.00 -12.78 64.63
CA THR A 222 -22.30 -13.83 65.62
C THR A 222 -23.77 -13.87 66.04
N SER A 223 -24.65 -13.24 65.26
CA SER A 223 -26.09 -13.17 65.52
C SER A 223 -26.83 -13.01 64.20
N ASN A 224 -28.03 -13.58 64.11
CA ASN A 224 -28.85 -13.53 62.90
C ASN A 224 -29.21 -12.09 62.48
N VAL A 225 -28.66 -11.65 61.35
CA VAL A 225 -28.96 -10.36 60.69
C VAL A 225 -29.63 -10.56 59.32
N GLY A 226 -30.18 -11.75 59.06
CA GLY A 226 -30.66 -12.16 57.74
C GLY A 226 -29.54 -12.70 56.84
N PRO A 227 -29.82 -13.00 55.57
CA PRO A 227 -28.80 -13.48 54.64
C PRO A 227 -27.73 -12.41 54.39
N ILE A 228 -26.48 -12.83 54.24
CA ILE A 228 -25.33 -11.93 54.11
C ILE A 228 -24.43 -12.34 52.95
N TYR A 229 -23.53 -11.44 52.56
CA TYR A 229 -22.39 -11.78 51.72
C TYR A 229 -21.10 -11.64 52.53
N ALA A 230 -20.39 -12.75 52.75
CA ALA A 230 -19.12 -12.77 53.47
C ALA A 230 -17.96 -12.65 52.49
N VAL A 231 -17.15 -11.61 52.63
CA VAL A 231 -15.99 -11.36 51.75
C VAL A 231 -15.02 -12.54 51.82
N GLY A 232 -14.72 -13.15 50.67
CA GLY A 232 -13.82 -14.31 50.57
C GLY A 232 -14.48 -15.68 50.80
N ILE A 233 -15.77 -15.73 51.15
CA ILE A 233 -16.53 -16.98 51.31
C ILE A 233 -17.71 -17.04 50.33
N GLY A 234 -18.44 -15.94 50.16
CA GLY A 234 -19.62 -15.85 49.29
C GLY A 234 -20.93 -15.66 50.07
N PRO A 235 -22.09 -15.91 49.43
CA PRO A 235 -23.38 -15.74 50.08
C PRO A 235 -23.62 -16.80 51.15
N MET A 236 -24.07 -16.36 52.33
CA MET A 236 -24.29 -17.20 53.51
C MET A 236 -25.69 -16.96 54.08
N GLU A 237 -26.29 -18.01 54.63
CA GLU A 237 -27.56 -17.95 55.37
C GLU A 237 -27.36 -18.36 56.84
N TRP A 238 -28.21 -17.83 57.72
CA TRP A 238 -28.18 -18.19 59.13
C TRP A 238 -28.84 -19.55 59.35
N ASP A 239 -28.09 -20.50 59.87
CA ASP A 239 -28.61 -21.78 60.31
C ASP A 239 -29.09 -21.67 61.76
N VAL A 240 -30.38 -21.92 61.95
CA VAL A 240 -31.04 -21.82 63.26
C VAL A 240 -30.69 -22.97 64.19
N ASP A 241 -30.23 -24.11 63.67
CA ASP A 241 -29.91 -25.29 64.46
C ASP A 241 -28.46 -25.24 64.98
N SER A 242 -27.54 -24.66 64.20
CA SER A 242 -26.13 -24.49 64.58
C SER A 242 -25.79 -23.12 65.16
N GLU A 243 -26.71 -22.15 65.08
CA GLU A 243 -26.49 -20.75 65.47
C GLU A 243 -25.27 -20.10 64.78
N GLU A 244 -25.01 -20.49 63.52
CA GLU A 244 -23.88 -20.01 62.71
C GLU A 244 -24.32 -19.71 61.26
N TYR A 245 -23.51 -18.92 60.55
CA TYR A 245 -23.71 -18.69 59.12
C TYR A 245 -23.08 -19.81 58.30
N VAL A 246 -23.84 -20.39 57.37
CA VAL A 246 -23.40 -21.47 56.48
C VAL A 246 -23.46 -21.05 55.00
N PRO A 247 -22.54 -21.53 54.13
CA PRO A 247 -22.58 -21.24 52.70
C PRO A 247 -23.83 -21.82 52.03
N ILE A 248 -24.43 -21.05 51.13
CA ILE A 248 -25.59 -21.53 50.36
C ILE A 248 -25.12 -22.56 49.32
N ALA A 249 -25.58 -23.81 49.45
CA ALA A 249 -25.17 -24.92 48.59
C ALA A 249 -25.61 -24.70 47.13
N GLY A 250 -24.65 -24.48 46.21
CA GLY A 250 -24.91 -24.30 44.77
C GLY A 250 -24.06 -23.24 44.05
N ALA A 251 -22.99 -22.71 44.64
CA ALA A 251 -22.11 -21.74 43.95
C ALA A 251 -21.22 -22.45 42.89
N PRO A 252 -21.31 -22.07 41.60
CA PRO A 252 -20.55 -22.68 40.51
C PRO A 252 -19.21 -21.96 40.33
N ASP A 253 -18.11 -22.50 40.86
CA ASP A 253 -16.74 -22.35 40.33
C ASP A 253 -15.72 -22.83 41.37
N VAL A 254 -15.45 -24.13 41.44
CA VAL A 254 -14.28 -24.62 42.19
C VAL A 254 -13.25 -25.18 41.21
N VAL A 255 -12.28 -24.33 40.93
CA VAL A 255 -10.95 -24.61 40.38
C VAL A 255 -10.23 -25.58 41.33
N ARG A 256 -9.56 -26.60 40.80
CA ARG A 256 -8.80 -27.57 41.60
C ARG A 256 -7.63 -26.86 42.31
N TYR A 257 -7.56 -27.00 43.63
CA TYR A 257 -6.48 -26.48 44.47
C TYR A 257 -5.34 -27.51 44.57
N VAL A 258 -4.09 -27.09 44.38
CA VAL A 258 -2.89 -27.94 44.52
C VAL A 258 -1.79 -27.22 45.31
N GLU A 259 -0.89 -27.96 45.97
CA GLU A 259 0.33 -27.40 46.56
C GLU A 259 1.45 -27.29 45.49
N GLU A 260 2.46 -26.45 45.72
CA GLU A 260 3.57 -26.21 44.76
C GLU A 260 4.33 -27.51 44.41
N ALA A 261 4.41 -28.46 45.35
CA ALA A 261 5.05 -29.76 45.12
C ALA A 261 4.24 -30.71 44.22
N ASP A 262 2.95 -30.43 44.04
CA ASP A 262 1.98 -31.30 43.37
C ASP A 262 1.46 -30.71 42.04
N ILE A 263 2.21 -29.78 41.45
CA ILE A 263 1.89 -29.22 40.13
C ILE A 263 1.97 -30.34 39.08
N PRO A 264 0.91 -30.60 38.30
CA PRO A 264 0.89 -31.66 37.31
C PRO A 264 1.95 -31.45 36.21
N SER A 265 2.52 -32.54 35.71
CA SER A 265 3.49 -32.54 34.61
C SER A 265 2.86 -32.71 33.23
N THR A 266 1.52 -32.71 33.17
CA THR A 266 0.71 -32.80 31.96
C THR A 266 -0.45 -31.83 32.05
N ASP A 267 -1.00 -31.43 30.91
CA ASP A 267 -2.15 -30.52 30.85
C ASP A 267 -3.41 -31.17 31.45
N GLU A 268 -3.85 -30.64 32.59
CA GLU A 268 -5.10 -31.00 33.27
C GLU A 268 -6.09 -29.81 33.30
N GLY A 269 -5.86 -28.75 32.51
CA GLY A 269 -6.62 -27.51 32.56
C GLY A 269 -6.18 -26.54 33.68
N PRO A 270 -6.87 -25.41 33.89
CA PRO A 270 -6.47 -24.39 34.87
C PRO A 270 -6.44 -24.92 36.32
N ILE A 271 -5.41 -24.55 37.08
CA ILE A 271 -5.21 -24.95 38.48
C ILE A 271 -5.02 -23.72 39.37
N TYR A 272 -5.27 -23.87 40.67
CA TYR A 272 -4.92 -22.86 41.67
C TYR A 272 -3.86 -23.43 42.62
N VAL A 273 -2.66 -22.85 42.61
CA VAL A 273 -1.56 -23.29 43.46
C VAL A 273 -1.56 -22.49 44.76
N ILE A 274 -1.67 -23.17 45.90
CA ILE A 274 -1.71 -22.54 47.23
C ILE A 274 -0.43 -21.73 47.45
N GLY A 275 -0.58 -20.43 47.72
CA GLY A 275 0.54 -19.50 47.93
C GLY A 275 1.11 -18.86 46.66
N VAL A 276 0.73 -19.34 45.46
CA VAL A 276 1.18 -18.80 44.16
C VAL A 276 0.01 -18.16 43.39
N GLY A 277 -1.17 -18.79 43.37
CA GLY A 277 -2.36 -18.32 42.67
C GLY A 277 -2.75 -19.17 41.46
N ALA A 278 -3.59 -18.62 40.58
CA ALA A 278 -4.07 -19.32 39.40
C ALA A 278 -2.95 -19.51 38.36
N MET A 279 -2.85 -20.71 37.79
CA MET A 279 -1.88 -21.09 36.77
C MET A 279 -2.56 -21.85 35.63
N GLU A 280 -2.04 -21.68 34.42
CA GLU A 280 -2.49 -22.40 33.22
C GLU A 280 -1.33 -23.15 32.57
N TRP A 281 -1.67 -24.20 31.82
CA TRP A 281 -0.68 -25.01 31.10
C TRP A 281 -0.08 -24.21 29.93
N ASP A 282 1.25 -24.08 29.92
CA ASP A 282 2.01 -23.54 28.80
C ASP A 282 2.58 -24.71 27.96
N ALA A 283 2.04 -24.89 26.76
CA ALA A 283 2.46 -25.94 25.85
C ALA A 283 3.90 -25.77 25.33
N GLY A 284 4.43 -24.54 25.30
CA GLY A 284 5.81 -24.26 24.88
C GLY A 284 6.83 -24.60 25.97
N LEU A 285 6.46 -24.46 27.24
CA LEU A 285 7.30 -24.82 28.39
C LEU A 285 7.06 -26.26 28.86
N SER A 286 5.97 -26.89 28.43
CA SER A 286 5.49 -28.17 28.97
C SER A 286 5.35 -28.13 30.51
N ALA A 287 4.83 -27.00 31.01
CA ALA A 287 4.70 -26.73 32.44
C ALA A 287 3.58 -25.72 32.70
N TYR A 288 3.06 -25.70 33.93
CA TYR A 288 2.14 -24.66 34.37
C TYR A 288 2.88 -23.34 34.65
N ALA A 289 2.32 -22.23 34.16
CA ALA A 289 2.85 -20.88 34.37
C ALA A 289 1.74 -19.90 34.80
N VAL A 290 2.12 -18.86 35.55
CA VAL A 290 1.21 -17.77 35.90
C VAL A 290 1.06 -16.86 34.69
N ARG A 291 -0.13 -16.79 34.08
CA ARG A 291 -0.42 -15.94 32.89
C ARG A 291 0.07 -14.49 33.07
N GLY A 292 -0.11 -13.93 34.26
CA GLY A 292 0.26 -12.55 34.56
C GLY A 292 1.76 -12.26 34.43
N GLU A 293 2.64 -13.25 34.65
CA GLU A 293 4.08 -13.03 34.55
C GLU A 293 4.55 -13.00 33.08
N LEU A 294 3.94 -13.81 32.21
CA LEU A 294 4.22 -13.78 30.78
C LEU A 294 3.71 -12.48 30.15
N ASP A 295 2.49 -12.05 30.48
CA ASP A 295 1.93 -10.78 30.02
C ASP A 295 2.77 -9.59 30.51
N THR A 296 3.25 -9.64 31.75
CA THR A 296 4.17 -8.62 32.29
C THR A 296 5.47 -8.58 31.51
N ARG A 297 6.06 -9.74 31.19
CA ARG A 297 7.31 -9.83 30.43
C ARG A 297 7.14 -9.41 28.98
N LEU A 298 6.00 -9.70 28.36
CA LEU A 298 5.67 -9.27 27.00
C LEU A 298 5.45 -7.76 26.96
N THR A 299 4.65 -7.22 27.87
CA THR A 299 4.45 -5.77 28.01
C THR A 299 5.77 -5.05 28.24
N ALA A 300 6.62 -5.56 29.14
CA ALA A 300 7.94 -4.98 29.39
C ALA A 300 8.90 -5.07 28.19
N LEU A 301 8.74 -6.08 27.33
CA LEU A 301 9.51 -6.21 26.10
C LEU A 301 9.01 -5.21 25.05
N ASP A 302 7.70 -5.13 24.84
CA ASP A 302 7.06 -4.18 23.93
C ASP A 302 7.40 -2.74 24.34
N ASP A 303 7.34 -2.42 25.63
CA ASP A 303 7.76 -1.11 26.15
C ASP A 303 9.25 -0.83 25.93
N SER A 304 10.09 -1.85 25.70
CA SER A 304 11.54 -1.69 25.53
C SER A 304 11.99 -1.49 24.09
N VAL A 305 11.11 -1.68 23.10
CA VAL A 305 11.41 -1.55 21.66
C VAL A 305 10.33 -0.72 20.97
N ASP A 306 10.72 0.14 20.03
CA ASP A 306 9.81 1.07 19.37
C ASP A 306 10.51 1.66 18.12
N PHE A 307 9.75 2.30 17.24
CA PHE A 307 10.24 2.85 15.98
C PHE A 307 9.67 4.25 15.69
N ALA A 308 10.54 5.16 15.28
CA ALA A 308 10.14 6.50 14.87
C ALA A 308 11.00 6.97 13.68
N ILE A 309 10.45 7.91 12.90
CA ILE A 309 11.19 8.63 11.87
C ILE A 309 11.33 10.08 12.30
N VAL A 310 12.56 10.58 12.23
CA VAL A 310 12.85 12.00 12.48
C VAL A 310 13.44 12.65 11.23
N TYR A 311 13.19 13.95 11.07
CA TYR A 311 13.63 14.71 9.92
C TYR A 311 14.70 15.72 10.36
N PRO A 312 15.98 15.52 9.96
CA PRO A 312 17.03 16.46 10.29
C PRO A 312 16.71 17.82 9.68
N ASN A 313 17.02 18.89 10.41
CA ASN A 313 16.65 20.26 10.02
C ASN A 313 15.13 20.57 10.08
N GLY A 314 14.35 19.72 10.77
CA GLY A 314 12.91 19.87 10.93
C GLY A 314 12.12 19.18 9.81
N GLY A 315 10.84 19.55 9.65
CA GLY A 315 9.96 18.95 8.65
C GLY A 315 9.11 17.78 9.15
N SER A 316 8.41 17.14 8.24
CA SER A 316 7.46 16.06 8.49
C SER A 316 7.51 15.02 7.37
N GLU A 317 6.74 13.94 7.49
CA GLU A 317 6.60 12.95 6.42
C GLU A 317 6.00 13.54 5.13
N SER A 318 5.03 14.44 5.25
CA SER A 318 4.43 15.14 4.11
C SER A 318 5.32 16.24 3.54
N SER A 319 6.28 16.74 4.30
CA SER A 319 7.23 17.77 3.86
C SER A 319 8.60 17.56 4.54
N PRO A 320 9.40 16.61 4.05
CA PRO A 320 10.72 16.32 4.63
C PRO A 320 11.67 17.50 4.39
N ALA A 321 12.37 17.94 5.43
CA ALA A 321 13.34 19.02 5.27
C ALA A 321 14.59 18.56 4.52
N ASN A 322 15.21 19.51 3.84
CA ASN A 322 16.49 19.29 3.19
C ASN A 322 17.65 19.43 4.18
N VAL A 323 18.65 18.57 4.01
CA VAL A 323 19.98 18.74 4.60
C VAL A 323 20.95 19.27 3.55
N SER A 324 21.95 20.03 4.00
CA SER A 324 23.03 20.55 3.16
C SER A 324 24.31 19.78 3.42
N THR A 325 25.21 19.76 2.43
CA THR A 325 26.56 19.18 2.60
C THR A 325 27.35 19.92 3.69
N ASN A 326 28.37 19.24 4.21
CA ASN A 326 29.29 19.75 5.23
C ASN A 326 28.62 20.33 6.50
N THR A 327 27.44 19.82 6.83
CA THR A 327 26.63 20.28 7.97
C THR A 327 26.40 19.16 8.97
N ARG A 328 26.35 19.52 10.26
CA ARG A 328 25.97 18.65 11.37
C ARG A 328 24.63 19.12 11.94
N TYR A 329 23.70 18.20 12.09
CA TYR A 329 22.39 18.44 12.68
C TYR A 329 22.28 17.65 13.99
N MET A 330 21.84 18.30 15.06
CA MET A 330 21.52 17.65 16.32
C MET A 330 20.00 17.54 16.42
N VAL A 331 19.51 16.31 16.43
CA VAL A 331 18.08 15.98 16.43
C VAL A 331 17.71 15.40 17.78
N THR A 332 16.55 15.79 18.32
CA THR A 332 16.04 15.20 19.56
C THR A 332 15.78 13.71 19.37
N ASN A 333 16.24 12.90 20.32
CA ASN A 333 15.94 11.48 20.33
C ASN A 333 14.44 11.29 20.66
N PRO A 334 13.66 10.63 19.78
CA PRO A 334 12.24 10.37 20.02
C PRO A 334 11.98 9.43 21.20
N PHE A 335 13.02 8.74 21.70
CA PHE A 335 12.96 7.83 22.85
C PHE A 335 13.90 8.28 23.97
N PRO A 336 13.52 9.31 24.76
CA PRO A 336 14.35 9.84 25.84
C PRO A 336 14.75 8.77 26.85
N GLY A 337 16.02 8.73 27.25
CA GLY A 337 16.54 7.77 28.22
C GLY A 337 16.85 6.38 27.65
N TYR A 338 16.69 6.15 26.35
CA TYR A 338 16.98 4.87 25.70
C TYR A 338 18.07 4.98 24.64
N ARG A 339 18.84 3.90 24.51
CA ARG A 339 19.77 3.72 23.39
C ARG A 339 18.98 3.55 22.10
N VAL A 340 19.48 4.14 21.01
CA VAL A 340 18.83 4.04 19.70
C VAL A 340 19.80 3.63 18.60
N PHE A 341 19.28 2.85 17.66
CA PHE A 341 19.93 2.61 16.37
C PHE A 341 19.36 3.59 15.34
N CYS A 342 20.22 4.17 14.51
CA CYS A 342 19.85 5.20 13.55
C CYS A 342 20.30 4.82 12.14
N LEU A 343 19.44 5.04 11.14
CA LEU A 343 19.77 4.91 9.73
C LEU A 343 19.32 6.17 8.98
N ALA A 344 20.28 6.95 8.49
CA ALA A 344 20.01 8.12 7.67
C ALA A 344 19.74 7.72 6.21
N GLU A 345 18.71 8.32 5.62
CA GLU A 345 18.32 8.13 4.23
C GLU A 345 18.22 9.48 3.51
N ILE A 346 18.61 9.50 2.24
CA ILE A 346 18.38 10.62 1.31
C ILE A 346 17.35 10.20 0.28
N GLN A 347 16.48 11.13 -0.10
CA GLN A 347 15.55 10.95 -1.21
C GLN A 347 16.23 11.31 -2.53
N SER A 348 16.21 10.38 -3.49
CA SER A 348 16.73 10.57 -4.84
C SER A 348 15.86 9.82 -5.84
N GLY A 349 15.42 10.47 -6.92
CA GLY A 349 14.56 9.84 -7.94
C GLY A 349 13.25 9.28 -7.38
N GLY A 350 12.70 9.90 -6.32
CA GLY A 350 11.51 9.42 -5.62
C GLY A 350 11.74 8.29 -4.61
N ALA A 351 12.92 7.65 -4.62
CA ALA A 351 13.26 6.57 -3.70
C ALA A 351 14.02 7.09 -2.47
N TRP A 352 13.78 6.46 -1.32
CA TRP A 352 14.54 6.66 -0.09
C TRP A 352 15.59 5.57 0.07
N GLY A 353 16.80 5.93 0.46
CA GLY A 353 17.84 4.95 0.68
C GLY A 353 19.03 5.50 1.45
N ALA A 354 19.68 4.61 2.20
CA ALA A 354 20.94 4.92 2.85
C ALA A 354 22.03 5.12 1.80
N THR A 355 22.81 6.19 1.94
CA THR A 355 23.83 6.56 0.94
C THR A 355 25.15 5.84 1.15
N GLY A 356 25.30 5.13 2.28
CA GLY A 356 26.59 4.69 2.79
C GLY A 356 27.47 5.86 3.22
N TRP A 357 28.74 5.57 3.50
CA TRP A 357 29.75 6.58 3.81
C TRP A 357 31.06 6.24 3.11
N TYR A 358 31.63 7.22 2.43
CA TYR A 358 32.92 7.07 1.76
C TYR A 358 33.78 8.32 1.96
N TYR A 359 35.07 8.11 2.18
CA TYR A 359 36.07 9.15 2.27
C TYR A 359 37.30 8.80 1.44
N ALA A 360 37.75 9.75 0.61
CA ALA A 360 39.06 9.70 -0.02
C ALA A 360 39.77 11.07 0.12
N ALA A 361 39.47 12.02 -0.78
CA ALA A 361 39.92 13.41 -0.66
C ALA A 361 38.83 14.33 -0.07
N THR A 362 37.58 13.99 -0.34
CA THR A 362 36.38 14.59 0.25
C THR A 362 35.46 13.48 0.74
N SER A 363 34.54 13.79 1.66
CA SER A 363 33.53 12.83 2.12
C SER A 363 32.23 12.97 1.34
N ARG A 364 31.60 11.81 1.13
CA ARG A 364 30.25 11.69 0.57
C ARG A 364 29.41 10.75 1.44
N GLY A 365 28.13 11.07 1.55
CA GLY A 365 27.17 10.29 2.32
C GLY A 365 26.57 11.07 3.48
N VAL A 366 25.57 10.46 4.12
CA VAL A 366 24.95 10.95 5.34
C VAL A 366 24.90 9.81 6.35
N SER A 367 25.35 10.07 7.57
CA SER A 367 25.28 9.13 8.68
C SER A 367 24.57 9.75 9.88
N ALA A 368 23.90 8.91 10.66
CA ALA A 368 23.23 9.31 11.89
C ALA A 368 23.62 8.36 13.01
N HIS A 369 23.97 8.91 14.17
CA HIS A 369 24.37 8.14 15.34
C HIS A 369 23.88 8.84 16.61
N GLN A 370 23.53 8.06 17.63
CA GLN A 370 23.27 8.61 18.95
C GLN A 370 24.56 9.21 19.53
N TYR A 371 24.45 10.40 20.12
CA TYR A 371 25.53 11.13 20.75
C TYR A 371 25.48 10.98 22.28
N ASN A 372 26.56 11.34 22.97
CA ASN A 372 26.71 11.09 24.42
C ASN A 372 25.66 11.80 25.30
N ASP A 373 25.10 12.90 24.83
CA ASP A 373 24.01 13.62 25.51
C ASP A 373 22.62 13.02 25.25
N GLY A 374 22.56 11.88 24.54
CA GLY A 374 21.33 11.16 24.20
C GLY A 374 20.65 11.66 22.93
N SER A 375 21.08 12.78 22.34
CA SER A 375 20.56 13.28 21.06
C SER A 375 21.06 12.46 19.87
N ILE A 376 20.51 12.70 18.68
CA ILE A 376 20.93 12.05 17.43
C ILE A 376 21.75 13.06 16.63
N ALA A 377 23.03 12.75 16.40
CA ALA A 377 23.90 13.53 15.54
C ALA A 377 23.81 13.01 14.11
N VAL A 378 23.40 13.87 13.18
CA VAL A 378 23.38 13.59 11.75
C VAL A 378 24.51 14.38 11.09
N GLN A 379 25.45 13.67 10.47
CA GLN A 379 26.60 14.25 9.80
C GLN A 379 26.51 14.00 8.30
N THR A 380 26.63 15.08 7.53
CA THR A 380 26.70 15.02 6.07
C THR A 380 28.15 15.08 5.59
N GLY A 381 28.43 14.47 4.44
CA GLY A 381 29.70 14.52 3.75
C GLY A 381 30.06 15.94 3.31
N SER A 382 31.35 16.23 3.18
CA SER A 382 31.87 17.57 2.93
C SER A 382 31.59 18.08 1.53
N GLN A 383 31.40 17.19 0.55
CA GLN A 383 31.17 17.57 -0.85
C GLN A 383 29.87 17.03 -1.43
N PHE A 384 29.44 15.83 -1.04
CA PHE A 384 28.24 15.20 -1.58
C PHE A 384 27.40 14.55 -0.49
N LEU A 385 26.07 14.62 -0.62
CA LEU A 385 25.14 13.86 0.21
C LEU A 385 25.06 12.39 -0.21
N MET A 386 25.29 12.12 -1.50
CA MET A 386 25.24 10.78 -2.10
C MET A 386 26.24 10.70 -3.25
N GLY A 387 26.86 9.54 -3.44
CA GLY A 387 27.63 9.19 -4.63
C GLY A 387 27.23 7.82 -5.17
N PRO A 388 27.86 7.35 -6.28
CA PRO A 388 27.60 6.03 -6.83
C PRO A 388 27.80 4.91 -5.81
N SER A 389 26.89 3.92 -5.78
CA SER A 389 26.97 2.80 -4.84
C SER A 389 28.26 2.01 -4.90
N VAL A 390 28.95 1.98 -6.05
CA VAL A 390 30.27 1.33 -6.18
C VAL A 390 31.36 1.95 -5.28
N GLU A 391 31.19 3.19 -4.83
CA GLU A 391 32.17 3.87 -3.98
C GLU A 391 31.84 3.71 -2.48
N GLY A 392 30.56 3.87 -2.11
CA GLY A 392 30.14 3.96 -0.71
C GLY A 392 29.19 2.86 -0.23
N GLY A 393 28.79 1.93 -1.11
CA GLY A 393 27.86 0.84 -0.77
C GLY A 393 26.42 1.29 -0.52
N GLY A 394 26.02 2.46 -1.01
CA GLY A 394 24.67 3.00 -0.84
C GLY A 394 23.58 2.19 -1.55
N ALA A 395 22.32 2.45 -1.23
CA ALA A 395 21.15 1.74 -1.77
C ALA A 395 20.68 2.27 -3.15
N HIS A 396 21.18 3.43 -3.59
CA HIS A 396 20.69 4.15 -4.79
C HIS A 396 21.32 3.70 -6.12
N GLY A 397 22.01 2.56 -6.16
CA GLY A 397 22.74 2.07 -7.33
C GLY A 397 23.82 3.05 -7.82
N ASN A 398 24.25 2.92 -9.07
CA ASN A 398 25.24 3.82 -9.67
C ASN A 398 24.60 5.14 -10.16
N ALA A 399 23.87 5.81 -9.28
CA ALA A 399 23.25 7.11 -9.53
C ALA A 399 24.28 8.26 -9.53
N SER A 400 23.86 9.39 -10.12
CA SER A 400 24.66 10.63 -10.11
C SER A 400 24.84 11.17 -8.69
N ALA A 401 26.01 11.75 -8.43
CA ALA A 401 26.31 12.33 -7.12
C ALA A 401 25.45 13.56 -6.83
N ILE A 402 24.96 13.69 -5.58
CA ILE A 402 24.16 14.83 -5.13
C ILE A 402 25.07 15.79 -4.36
N SER A 403 25.35 16.96 -4.92
CA SER A 403 26.16 18.02 -4.29
C SER A 403 25.33 19.14 -3.65
N GLY A 404 24.04 19.24 -3.97
CA GLY A 404 23.11 20.23 -3.43
C GLY A 404 22.25 19.71 -2.28
N PRO A 405 21.42 20.57 -1.66
CA PRO A 405 20.50 20.15 -0.62
C PRO A 405 19.52 19.08 -1.10
N ALA A 406 19.23 18.09 -0.27
CA ALA A 406 18.29 17.03 -0.59
C ALA A 406 17.47 16.60 0.63
N PRO A 407 16.24 16.08 0.43
CA PRO A 407 15.39 15.62 1.52
C PRO A 407 16.07 14.49 2.30
N CYS A 408 16.05 14.60 3.62
CA CYS A 408 16.66 13.62 4.51
C CYS A 408 15.68 13.17 5.59
N ARG A 409 15.73 11.89 5.93
CA ARG A 409 15.07 11.34 7.11
C ARG A 409 16.00 10.37 7.83
N VAL A 410 15.75 10.17 9.11
CA VAL A 410 16.46 9.18 9.92
C VAL A 410 15.44 8.24 10.50
N LYS A 411 15.59 6.96 10.19
CA LYS A 411 14.88 5.87 10.85
C LYS A 411 15.55 5.59 12.19
N VAL A 412 14.76 5.57 13.25
CA VAL A 412 15.23 5.43 14.64
C VAL A 412 14.54 4.23 15.26
N TRP A 413 15.31 3.26 15.70
CA TRP A 413 14.81 2.13 16.47
C TRP A 413 15.26 2.27 17.91
N LYS A 414 14.31 2.24 18.85
CA LYS A 414 14.57 2.05 20.27
C LYS A 414 15.06 0.63 20.45
N VAL A 415 16.23 0.48 21.07
CA VAL A 415 16.81 -0.83 21.37
C VAL A 415 16.86 -1.03 22.87
N LYS A 416 16.82 -2.30 23.30
CA LYS A 416 16.86 -2.66 24.71
C LYS A 416 18.15 -2.12 25.37
N GLY A 417 17.97 -1.24 26.37
CA GLY A 417 19.06 -0.63 27.14
C GLY A 417 18.77 0.83 27.47
N ALA A 418 18.58 1.13 28.76
CA ALA A 418 18.49 2.50 29.25
C ALA A 418 19.87 3.19 29.22
N ILE A 419 19.87 4.52 29.12
CA ILE A 419 21.09 5.37 29.04
C ILE A 419 21.64 5.72 30.41
#